data_AF-A0A6J1PS85-F1
#
_entry.id   AF-A0A6J1PS85-F1
#
_cell.length_a   1.000
_cell.length_b   1.000
_cell.length_c   1.000
_cell.angle_alpha   90.00
_cell.angle_beta   90.00
_cell.angle_gamma   90.00
#
_symmetry.space_group_name_H-M   'P 1'
#
loop_
_entity.id
_entity.type
_entity.pdbx_description
1 polymer ?
#
loop_
_entity_poly.entity_id
_entity_poly.type
_entity_poly.pdbx_seq_one_letter_code
_entity_poly.pdbx_strand_id
1 'polypeptide(L)'
;MLDGSRRKAAAYAGGLVLDPKKGFYDKLGLLMDFNFWYYTRCINPSIIQEYNLCFTTVPGAAYADAEQLNILELNLESGMIPTESHKLVKSRQQIKQLMKAPNLLPKQKMDYHIRQMALNLTTNSMYGCLGAMYCRFYAKGLAALITGL
;
A
#
# COMPACT_ATOMS: atom_id res chain seq x y z
N MET A 1 12.69 14.06 -31.29
CA MET A 1 13.62 13.20 -30.53
C MET A 1 12.92 12.77 -29.26
N LEU A 2 12.38 11.54 -29.23
CA LEU A 2 11.74 10.97 -28.05
C LEU A 2 12.84 10.29 -27.22
N ASP A 3 13.34 10.97 -26.19
CA ASP A 3 14.24 10.34 -25.23
C ASP A 3 13.41 9.36 -24.38
N GLY A 4 13.56 8.08 -24.68
CA GLY A 4 12.95 6.98 -23.94
C GLY A 4 13.53 6.96 -22.54
N SER A 5 12.89 7.68 -21.62
CA SER A 5 13.25 7.76 -20.20
C SER A 5 13.50 6.35 -19.64
N ARG A 6 14.79 6.00 -19.50
CA ARG A 6 15.22 4.80 -18.79
C ARG A 6 14.68 4.91 -17.37
N ARG A 7 13.79 3.97 -16.98
CA ARG A 7 13.40 3.82 -15.58
C ARG A 7 14.67 3.68 -14.74
N LYS A 8 14.93 4.66 -13.87
CA LYS A 8 16.06 4.63 -12.95
C LYS A 8 15.98 3.38 -12.07
N ALA A 9 17.13 2.81 -11.73
CA ALA A 9 17.23 1.65 -10.85
C ALA A 9 16.54 1.93 -9.50
N ALA A 10 15.99 0.87 -8.89
CA ALA A 10 15.32 0.97 -7.61
C ALA A 10 16.28 1.46 -6.52
N ALA A 11 15.85 2.44 -5.73
CA ALA A 11 16.68 3.04 -4.67
C ALA A 11 16.73 2.20 -3.38
N TYR A 12 15.85 1.20 -3.25
CA TYR A 12 15.73 0.33 -2.08
C TYR A 12 15.12 -1.02 -2.52
N ALA A 13 15.20 -2.03 -1.64
CA ALA A 13 14.69 -3.36 -1.92
C ALA A 13 13.16 -3.37 -2.11
N GLY A 14 12.70 -4.08 -3.15
CA GLY A 14 11.28 -4.27 -3.44
C GLY A 14 10.70 -5.50 -2.74
N GLY A 15 9.44 -5.84 -3.05
CA GLY A 15 8.79 -7.02 -2.48
C GLY A 15 9.50 -8.32 -2.85
N LEU A 16 9.41 -9.32 -1.97
CA LEU A 16 9.99 -10.65 -2.18
C LEU A 16 9.28 -11.37 -3.34
N VAL A 17 10.08 -11.84 -4.30
CA VAL A 17 9.61 -12.69 -5.40
C VAL A 17 10.21 -14.07 -5.21
N LEU A 18 9.35 -15.08 -5.01
CA LEU A 18 9.79 -16.46 -4.92
C LEU A 18 10.08 -17.03 -6.31
N ASP A 19 11.13 -17.82 -6.43
CA ASP A 19 11.43 -18.50 -7.68
C ASP A 19 10.33 -19.50 -8.04
N PRO A 20 9.75 -19.41 -9.25
CA PRO A 20 8.66 -20.28 -9.64
C PRO A 20 9.19 -21.69 -9.87
N LYS A 21 8.49 -22.68 -9.30
CA LYS A 21 8.69 -24.08 -9.66
C LYS A 21 8.11 -24.31 -11.06
N LYS A 22 8.98 -24.42 -12.06
CA LYS A 22 8.59 -24.65 -13.46
C LYS A 22 8.07 -26.07 -13.63
N GLY A 23 6.93 -26.23 -14.28
CA GLY A 23 6.33 -27.52 -14.55
C GLY A 23 4.87 -27.40 -14.93
N PHE A 24 4.33 -28.48 -15.48
CA PHE A 24 2.89 -28.65 -15.62
C PHE A 24 2.33 -29.19 -14.30
N TYR A 25 1.21 -28.63 -13.84
CA TYR A 25 0.59 -29.02 -12.57
C TYR A 25 -0.72 -29.76 -12.86
N ASP A 26 -0.70 -31.09 -12.68
CA ASP A 26 -1.91 -31.94 -12.85
C ASP A 26 -2.94 -31.75 -11.71
N LYS A 27 -2.50 -31.20 -10.57
CA LYS A 27 -3.34 -30.92 -9.40
C LYS A 27 -3.66 -29.43 -9.31
N LEU A 28 -4.86 -29.11 -8.83
CA LEU A 28 -5.25 -27.73 -8.56
C LEU A 28 -4.27 -27.07 -7.59
N GLY A 29 -3.72 -25.92 -7.99
CA GLY A 29 -2.89 -25.07 -7.13
C GLY A 29 -3.75 -24.14 -6.29
N LEU A 30 -3.48 -24.09 -4.99
CA LEU A 30 -4.09 -23.10 -4.10
C LEU A 30 -3.32 -21.78 -4.21
N LEU A 31 -3.95 -20.77 -4.81
CA LEU A 31 -3.44 -19.40 -4.81
C LEU A 31 -4.02 -18.66 -3.61
N MET A 32 -3.16 -18.38 -2.63
CA MET A 32 -3.48 -17.50 -1.51
C MET A 32 -2.97 -16.09 -1.85
N ASP A 33 -3.89 -15.15 -2.01
CA ASP A 33 -3.55 -13.74 -2.21
C ASP A 33 -3.79 -12.97 -0.91
N PHE A 34 -2.81 -12.15 -0.51
CA PHE A 34 -2.96 -11.19 0.58
C PHE A 34 -3.89 -10.04 0.21
N ASN A 35 -4.27 -9.92 -1.07
CA ASN A 35 -5.37 -9.08 -1.50
C ASN A 35 -6.70 -9.72 -1.12
N PHE A 36 -7.26 -9.31 0.01
CA PHE A 36 -8.70 -9.49 0.17
C PHE A 36 -9.42 -8.51 -0.78
N TRP A 37 -9.80 -8.96 -1.96
CA TRP A 37 -10.64 -8.18 -2.88
C TRP A 37 -12.02 -7.85 -2.30
N TYR A 38 -12.36 -8.42 -1.15
CA TYR A 38 -13.58 -8.13 -0.39
C TYR A 38 -13.32 -7.45 0.96
N TYR A 39 -12.35 -7.96 1.73
CA TYR A 39 -11.92 -7.42 3.02
C TYR A 39 -10.82 -6.35 2.86
N THR A 40 -10.84 -5.31 3.66
CA THR A 40 -10.12 -4.05 3.37
C THR A 40 -8.65 -4.07 3.78
N ARG A 41 -8.00 -5.22 3.64
CA ARG A 41 -6.61 -5.40 4.04
C ARG A 41 -5.73 -5.20 2.81
N CYS A 42 -5.43 -3.95 2.51
CA CYS A 42 -4.30 -3.62 1.65
C CYS A 42 -3.04 -3.78 2.51
N ILE A 43 -2.08 -4.60 2.07
CA ILE A 43 -0.88 -4.96 2.86
C ILE A 43 -0.17 -3.71 3.38
N ASN A 44 0.18 -2.78 2.49
CA ASN A 44 0.93 -1.57 2.87
C ASN A 44 0.15 -0.67 3.85
N PRO A 45 -1.12 -0.30 3.61
CA PRO A 45 -1.95 0.41 4.60
C PRO A 45 -2.10 -0.31 5.94
N SER A 46 -2.19 -1.64 5.94
CA SER A 46 -2.29 -2.42 7.17
C SER A 46 -0.98 -2.41 7.95
N ILE A 47 0.17 -2.60 7.29
CA ILE A 47 1.50 -2.51 7.91
C ILE A 47 1.73 -1.09 8.46
N ILE A 48 1.41 -0.05 7.68
CA ILE A 48 1.53 1.36 8.11
C ILE A 48 0.70 1.62 9.38
N GLN A 49 -0.52 1.07 9.48
CA GLN A 49 -1.38 1.24 10.65
C GLN A 49 -0.93 0.40 11.84
N GLU A 50 -0.55 -0.85 11.61
CA GLU A 50 -0.17 -1.81 12.65
C GLU A 50 1.13 -1.39 13.36
N TYR A 51 2.10 -0.88 12.61
CA TYR A 51 3.37 -0.40 13.15
C TYR A 51 3.45 1.13 13.33
N ASN A 52 2.32 1.83 13.17
CA ASN A 52 2.21 3.30 13.27
C ASN A 52 3.31 4.04 12.47
N LEU A 53 3.59 3.62 11.23
CA LEU A 53 4.72 4.12 10.45
C LEU A 53 4.44 5.53 9.89
N CYS A 54 5.15 6.53 10.41
CA CYS A 54 4.99 7.93 10.03
C CYS A 54 6.31 8.69 10.23
N PHE A 55 6.45 9.82 9.55
CA PHE A 55 7.56 10.77 9.79
C PHE A 55 7.63 11.26 11.24
N THR A 56 6.49 11.30 11.93
CA THR A 56 6.38 11.79 13.32
C THR A 56 6.68 10.72 14.36
N THR A 57 6.59 9.43 13.99
CA THR A 57 6.67 8.29 14.92
C THR A 57 7.96 7.49 14.74
N VAL A 58 8.61 7.62 13.58
CA VAL A 58 9.89 6.97 13.27
C VAL A 58 10.95 8.05 13.03
N PRO A 59 11.74 8.45 14.05
CA PRO A 59 12.80 9.43 13.89
C PRO A 59 13.82 8.97 12.85
N GLY A 60 14.30 9.89 12.01
CA GLY A 60 15.27 9.56 10.95
C GLY A 60 14.66 8.91 9.70
N ALA A 61 13.36 8.61 9.70
CA ALA A 61 12.60 8.00 8.59
C ALA A 61 12.90 8.55 7.17
N ALA A 62 13.16 9.85 7.07
CA ALA A 62 13.39 10.52 5.79
C ALA A 62 14.82 10.33 5.23
N TYR A 63 15.80 10.08 6.10
CA TYR A 63 17.23 10.17 5.74
C TYR A 63 18.04 8.92 6.08
N ALA A 64 17.65 8.17 7.12
CA ALA A 64 18.32 6.95 7.53
C ALA A 64 17.84 5.74 6.71
N ASP A 65 18.72 4.75 6.57
CA ASP A 65 18.36 3.46 5.97
C ASP A 65 17.53 2.63 6.95
N ALA A 66 16.68 1.73 6.42
CA ALA A 66 15.69 0.99 7.23
C ALA A 66 16.31 0.19 8.37
N GLU A 67 17.53 -0.33 8.20
CA GLU A 67 18.26 -1.11 9.21
C GLU A 67 18.63 -0.29 10.47
N GLN A 68 18.65 1.04 10.35
CA GLN A 68 18.98 1.97 11.43
C GLN A 68 17.74 2.56 12.09
N LEU A 69 16.54 2.27 11.57
CA LEU A 69 15.29 2.79 12.09
C LEU A 69 14.77 1.87 13.20
N ASN A 70 14.57 2.45 14.38
CA ASN A 70 13.86 1.76 15.47
C ASN A 70 12.39 2.16 15.47
N ILE A 71 11.50 1.17 15.38
CA ILE A 71 10.07 1.36 15.58
C ILE A 71 9.86 1.57 17.07
N LEU A 72 9.50 2.79 17.47
CA LEU A 72 9.19 3.12 18.86
C LEU A 72 7.86 2.45 19.26
N GLU A 73 7.75 2.01 20.53
CA GLU A 73 6.62 1.23 21.03
C GLU A 73 5.25 1.93 20.86
N LEU A 74 4.22 1.08 20.69
CA LEU A 74 2.84 1.32 20.26
C LEU A 74 1.97 2.27 21.12
N ASN A 75 2.53 2.92 22.15
CA ASN A 75 1.80 3.84 23.03
C ASN A 75 1.82 5.31 22.55
N LEU A 76 2.36 5.56 21.36
CA LEU A 76 2.32 6.87 20.71
C LEU A 76 0.99 7.09 20.00
N GLU A 77 0.54 8.35 19.94
CA GLU A 77 -0.61 8.73 19.11
C GLU A 77 -0.40 8.32 17.65
N SER A 78 -1.49 7.96 16.96
CA SER A 78 -1.44 7.59 15.55
C SER A 78 -0.88 8.73 14.72
N GLY A 79 0.20 8.47 13.98
CA GLY A 79 0.81 9.44 13.09
C GLY A 79 -0.12 9.89 11.97
N MET A 80 0.30 10.94 11.26
CA MET A 80 -0.46 11.49 10.14
C MET A 80 -0.70 10.47 9.02
N ILE A 81 0.32 9.72 8.59
CA ILE A 81 0.19 8.76 7.48
C ILE A 81 -0.77 7.61 7.85
N PRO A 82 -0.64 6.94 9.01
CA PRO A 82 -1.61 5.94 9.46
C PRO A 82 -3.03 6.47 9.53
N THR A 83 -3.22 7.69 10.05
CA THR A 83 -4.53 8.32 10.20
C THR A 83 -5.19 8.61 8.84
N GLU A 84 -4.46 9.22 7.91
CA GLU A 84 -5.00 9.52 6.58
C GLU A 84 -5.23 8.26 5.75
N SER A 85 -4.33 7.28 5.86
CA SER A 85 -4.51 5.96 5.24
C SER A 85 -5.77 5.27 5.78
N HIS A 86 -6.00 5.31 7.09
CA HIS A 86 -7.18 4.74 7.72
C HIS A 86 -8.49 5.38 7.19
N LYS A 87 -8.52 6.70 7.03
CA LYS A 87 -9.68 7.41 6.45
C LYS A 87 -10.00 6.92 5.03
N LEU A 88 -8.98 6.76 4.18
CA LEU A 88 -9.16 6.27 2.80
C LEU A 88 -9.65 4.82 2.76
N VAL A 89 -9.05 3.97 3.59
CA VAL A 89 -9.43 2.55 3.75
C VAL A 89 -10.89 2.44 4.23
N LYS A 90 -11.29 3.23 5.23
CA LYS A 90 -12.66 3.28 5.74
C LYS A 90 -13.66 3.83 4.71
N SER A 91 -13.30 4.86 3.96
CA SER A 91 -14.14 5.36 2.86
C SER A 91 -14.36 4.28 1.80
N ARG A 92 -13.29 3.54 1.44
CA ARG A 92 -13.39 2.42 0.49
C ARG A 92 -14.30 1.31 1.01
N GLN A 93 -14.26 1.00 2.31
CA GLN A 93 -15.17 0.05 2.95
C GLN A 93 -16.64 0.43 2.74
N GLN A 94 -16.97 1.70 3.01
CA GLN A 94 -18.32 2.21 2.87
C GLN A 94 -18.80 2.09 1.42
N ILE A 95 -17.98 2.47 0.43
CA ILE A 95 -18.32 2.30 -0.99
C ILE A 95 -18.56 0.82 -1.33
N LYS A 96 -17.71 -0.09 -0.85
CA LYS A 96 -17.88 -1.53 -1.09
C LYS A 96 -19.12 -2.10 -0.41
N GLN A 97 -19.53 -1.57 0.75
CA GLN A 97 -20.80 -1.95 1.39
C GLN A 97 -21.98 -1.48 0.55
N LEU A 98 -21.94 -0.25 0.02
CA LEU A 98 -22.97 0.28 -0.89
C LEU A 98 -23.08 -0.54 -2.18
N MET A 99 -21.96 -1.08 -2.68
CA MET A 99 -21.96 -1.98 -3.86
C MET A 99 -22.67 -3.33 -3.63
N LYS A 100 -22.92 -3.71 -2.38
CA LYS A 100 -23.62 -4.97 -2.03
C LYS A 100 -25.12 -4.77 -1.87
N ALA A 101 -25.61 -3.53 -1.91
CA ALA A 101 -27.04 -3.26 -1.74
C ALA A 101 -27.86 -4.00 -2.80
N PRO A 102 -28.99 -4.63 -2.43
CA PRO A 102 -29.90 -5.20 -3.42
C PRO A 102 -30.51 -4.07 -4.28
N ASN A 103 -30.76 -4.34 -5.56
CA ASN A 103 -31.42 -3.42 -6.51
C ASN A 103 -30.60 -2.21 -7.00
N LEU A 104 -29.28 -2.34 -7.14
CA LEU A 104 -28.44 -1.31 -7.76
C LEU A 104 -28.65 -1.23 -9.28
N LEU A 105 -28.86 -0.01 -9.80
CA LEU A 105 -28.85 0.22 -11.24
C LEU A 105 -27.44 -0.05 -11.81
N PRO A 106 -27.28 -0.63 -13.02
CA PRO A 106 -25.98 -0.91 -13.61
C PRO A 106 -25.03 0.30 -13.64
N LYS A 107 -25.57 1.49 -13.91
CA LYS A 107 -24.82 2.76 -13.87
C LYS A 107 -24.27 3.09 -12.48
N GLN A 108 -25.10 2.96 -11.44
CA GLN A 108 -24.68 3.22 -10.06
C GLN A 108 -23.61 2.22 -9.60
N LYS A 109 -23.74 0.93 -9.99
CA LYS A 109 -22.73 -0.09 -9.71
C LYS A 109 -21.38 0.25 -10.34
N MET A 110 -21.39 0.76 -11.57
CA MET A 110 -20.19 1.23 -12.26
C MET A 110 -19.57 2.44 -11.55
N ASP A 111 -20.37 3.43 -11.16
CA ASP A 111 -19.88 4.62 -10.43
C ASP A 111 -19.20 4.24 -9.11
N TYR A 112 -19.79 3.32 -8.34
CA TYR A 112 -19.17 2.82 -7.12
C TYR A 112 -17.90 2.02 -7.38
N HIS A 113 -17.87 1.24 -8.47
CA HIS A 113 -16.67 0.53 -8.88
C HIS A 113 -15.51 1.48 -9.23
N ILE A 114 -15.79 2.57 -9.95
CA ILE A 114 -14.80 3.61 -10.27
C ILE A 114 -14.29 4.26 -8.98
N ARG A 115 -15.21 4.64 -8.07
CA ARG A 115 -14.84 5.26 -6.79
C ARG A 115 -13.97 4.36 -5.92
N GLN A 116 -14.31 3.07 -5.78
CA GLN A 116 -13.48 2.16 -4.98
C GLN A 116 -12.10 1.96 -5.60
N MET A 117 -12.01 1.94 -6.93
CA MET A 117 -10.74 1.81 -7.66
C MET A 117 -9.87 3.05 -7.48
N ALA A 118 -10.45 4.25 -7.54
CA ALA A 118 -9.76 5.50 -7.27
C ALA A 118 -9.20 5.53 -5.84
N LEU A 119 -10.00 5.16 -4.83
CA LEU A 119 -9.55 5.10 -3.44
C LEU A 119 -8.41 4.09 -3.24
N ASN A 120 -8.49 2.93 -3.89
CA ASN A 120 -7.43 1.93 -3.87
C ASN A 120 -6.13 2.47 -4.49
N LEU A 121 -6.23 3.09 -5.66
CA LEU A 121 -5.08 3.66 -6.36
C LEU A 121 -4.44 4.77 -5.55
N THR A 122 -5.22 5.70 -4.99
CA THR A 122 -4.71 6.79 -4.15
C THR A 122 -3.95 6.25 -2.94
N THR A 123 -4.53 5.26 -2.25
CA THR A 123 -3.91 4.66 -1.06
C THR A 123 -2.61 3.92 -1.42
N ASN A 124 -2.59 3.17 -2.52
CA ASN A 124 -1.37 2.47 -2.99
C ASN A 124 -0.29 3.46 -3.44
N SER A 125 -0.69 4.57 -4.07
CA SER A 125 0.22 5.62 -4.51
C SER A 125 0.84 6.40 -3.35
N MET A 126 0.18 6.50 -2.19
CA MET A 126 0.77 7.14 -1.00
C MET A 126 2.08 6.46 -0.59
N TYR A 127 2.11 5.12 -0.56
CA TYR A 127 3.35 4.38 -0.33
C TYR A 127 4.38 4.64 -1.44
N GLY A 128 3.97 4.64 -2.71
CA GLY A 128 4.86 4.92 -3.84
C GLY A 128 5.51 6.31 -3.76
N CYS A 129 4.80 7.30 -3.22
CA CYS A 129 5.33 8.65 -3.00
C CYS A 129 6.47 8.67 -1.99
N LEU A 130 6.49 7.79 -0.97
CA LEU A 130 7.58 7.70 0.00
C LEU A 130 8.88 7.24 -0.66
N GLY A 131 8.79 6.37 -1.68
CA GLY A 131 9.94 5.86 -2.42
C GLY A 131 10.41 6.74 -3.59
N ALA A 132 9.64 7.78 -3.95
CA ALA A 132 9.91 8.62 -5.12
C ALA A 132 10.79 9.83 -4.75
N MET A 133 12.04 9.85 -5.23
CA MET A 133 13.04 10.89 -4.90
C MET A 133 12.57 12.33 -5.18
N TYR A 134 11.72 12.54 -6.19
CA TYR A 134 11.20 13.85 -6.57
C TYR A 134 9.92 14.23 -5.81
N CYS A 135 9.41 13.37 -4.94
CA CYS A 135 8.25 13.69 -4.11
C CYS A 135 8.68 14.55 -2.93
N ARG A 136 7.84 15.55 -2.57
CA ARG A 136 8.06 16.38 -1.39
C ARG A 136 8.11 15.57 -0.09
N PHE A 137 7.42 14.44 -0.06
CA PHE A 137 7.35 13.53 1.08
C PHE A 137 8.23 12.29 0.88
N TYR A 138 9.36 12.43 0.18
CA TYR A 138 10.32 11.35 0.01
C TYR A 138 10.89 10.90 1.36
N ALA A 139 10.80 9.59 1.63
CA ALA A 139 11.39 8.93 2.78
C ALA A 139 11.78 7.51 2.42
N LYS A 140 13.02 7.37 1.97
CA LYS A 140 13.61 6.08 1.58
C LYS A 140 13.54 5.05 2.72
N GLY A 141 13.86 5.47 3.95
CA GLY A 141 13.86 4.61 5.13
C GLY A 141 12.48 4.03 5.42
N LEU A 142 11.44 4.86 5.40
CA LEU A 142 10.05 4.38 5.56
C LEU A 142 9.62 3.46 4.41
N ALA A 143 9.93 3.82 3.17
CA ALA A 143 9.55 3.01 2.01
C ALA A 143 10.19 1.62 2.05
N ALA A 144 11.46 1.55 2.44
CA ALA A 144 12.19 0.30 2.64
C ALA A 144 11.67 -0.49 3.85
N LEU A 145 11.37 0.17 4.98
CA LEU A 145 10.83 -0.47 6.17
C LEU A 145 9.48 -1.14 5.91
N ILE A 146 8.57 -0.47 5.19
CA ILE A 146 7.26 -1.03 4.83
C ILE A 146 7.40 -2.28 3.94
N THR A 147 8.46 -2.37 3.13
CA THR A 147 8.69 -3.52 2.23
C THR A 147 9.48 -4.64 2.87
N GLY A 148 10.26 -4.32 3.92
CA GLY A 148 11.00 -5.30 4.70
C GLY A 148 10.18 -5.98 5.79
N LEU A 149 9.01 -5.44 6.14
CA LEU A 149 8.03 -6.03 7.06
C LEU A 149 7.06 -6.96 6.30
#